data_AF-A0A8C8SKC5-F1
#
_entry.id   AF-A0A8C8SKC5-F1
#
_cell.length_a   1.000
_cell.length_b   1.000
_cell.length_c   1.000
_cell.angle_alpha   90.00
_cell.angle_beta   90.00
_cell.angle_gamma   90.00
#
_symmetry.space_group_name_H-M   'P 1'
#
loop_
_entity.id
_entity.type
_entity.pdbx_description
1 polymer ?
#
loop_
_entity_poly.entity_id
_entity_poly.type
_entity_poly.pdbx_seq_one_letter_code
_entity_poly.pdbx_strand_id
1 'polypeptide(L)'
;MSGGIFSPLENLCDLDNANCHPLVCFLCHEQYEHPCLLDCYHNFCASCLRGRAIASRLTCPLCGHQSIVKGNNGLPPVDRLLKFLVDNSADCEEEVQCANCDQECKKQEMDTMYFCNTCNQPLCSKCREETHKAKMFSRHEIVSLTKRTKDIHKKCSLHEEPYIMFSTEKKSMLCINCFRDMQVESRAHCIDIETAYIQGCEKLDQAVMAVKELQTSTREAIVLLKAMIEEVRNSADEEKTSINSLFSSMQVRSDLAEIVFFPVTSSQHEEKEKAFKEQLSHLASLLPTLQVHLVTCSAFLSSANKAEFLDLGYYSWLCLAEFAHCLEPLLLLNPRRSVVVSGGGIGPGISCPPSCDKMSVTGSIVRKPTMHRYISTKVLLAEGGETPFTEHCRNYENMYRTLQTEVQNLKDQVQELHRDLTKHHSLIKSEIMSEILQKSLQMDVQIASEYSSVEMMRSMFEEVSEDRLAGSCYNVFSLHAAQLHDLLQLKQENSYLTTITKQIAPYIRSIAKVKERLEPRLQELKELKDDQSENLLKMYDDTPVNTDTTHRYRMGCSGLNADGLSEYLTPK
;
A
#
# COMPACT_ATOMS: atom_id res chain seq x y z
N MET A 1 29.45 -30.33 -21.46
CA MET A 1 28.52 -30.09 -20.34
C MET A 1 29.17 -29.07 -19.43
N SER A 2 28.84 -27.81 -19.65
CA SER A 2 29.45 -26.67 -18.96
C SER A 2 28.29 -25.93 -18.29
N GLY A 3 27.98 -26.33 -17.07
CA GLY A 3 27.02 -25.68 -16.17
C GLY A 3 27.79 -25.01 -15.04
N GLY A 4 27.37 -23.80 -14.68
CA GLY A 4 28.10 -22.87 -13.81
C GLY A 4 28.93 -21.93 -14.69
N ILE A 5 28.74 -20.61 -14.68
CA ILE A 5 28.51 -19.69 -13.57
C ILE A 5 27.75 -18.53 -14.20
N PHE A 6 26.53 -18.22 -13.78
CA PHE A 6 25.91 -16.88 -13.80
C PHE A 6 24.50 -17.09 -13.24
N SER A 7 24.35 -16.88 -11.94
CA SER A 7 23.04 -16.78 -11.31
C SER A 7 22.27 -15.63 -11.98
N PRO A 8 20.97 -15.79 -12.30
CA PRO A 8 20.12 -14.64 -12.59
C PRO A 8 20.22 -13.68 -11.40
N LEU A 9 20.29 -12.38 -11.66
CA LEU A 9 20.36 -11.34 -10.63
C LEU A 9 19.02 -11.33 -9.83
N GLU A 10 18.86 -12.26 -8.88
CA GLU A 10 17.74 -12.31 -7.94
C GLU A 10 17.94 -11.35 -6.76
N ASN A 11 19.13 -10.77 -6.62
CA ASN A 11 19.44 -9.77 -5.60
C ASN A 11 19.35 -8.36 -6.18
N LEU A 12 18.16 -7.76 -6.10
CA LEU A 12 17.91 -6.33 -6.31
C LEU A 12 18.63 -5.42 -5.26
N CYS A 13 19.43 -6.01 -4.37
CA CYS A 13 20.14 -5.32 -3.29
C CYS A 13 21.46 -4.66 -3.73
N ASP A 14 22.11 -5.13 -4.80
CA ASP A 14 23.47 -4.69 -5.19
C ASP A 14 23.51 -3.70 -6.36
N LEU A 15 22.55 -2.75 -6.39
CA LEU A 15 22.58 -1.63 -7.35
C LEU A 15 23.58 -0.51 -6.98
N ASP A 16 24.37 -0.71 -5.93
CA ASP A 16 25.39 0.24 -5.47
C ASP A 16 26.73 0.14 -6.24
N ASN A 17 26.82 -0.70 -7.29
CA ASN A 17 27.97 -0.75 -8.21
C ASN A 17 28.04 0.44 -9.19
N ALA A 18 27.83 1.66 -8.68
CA ALA A 18 27.94 2.92 -9.41
C ALA A 18 29.38 3.30 -9.83
N ASN A 19 30.36 2.41 -9.66
CA ASN A 19 31.79 2.66 -9.89
C ASN A 19 32.39 1.94 -11.11
N CYS A 20 31.57 1.37 -12.00
CA CYS A 20 32.10 0.83 -13.25
C CYS A 20 32.46 1.98 -14.21
N HIS A 21 33.71 2.00 -14.67
CA HIS A 21 34.20 2.97 -15.65
C HIS A 21 33.32 2.90 -16.93
N PRO A 22 32.87 4.04 -17.50
CA PRO A 22 31.86 4.07 -18.58
C PRO A 22 32.30 3.38 -19.88
N LEU A 23 33.60 3.16 -20.07
CA LEU A 23 34.18 2.49 -21.25
C LEU A 23 34.57 1.02 -20.99
N VAL A 24 34.09 0.44 -19.90
CA VAL A 24 34.35 -0.96 -19.53
C VAL A 24 33.09 -1.80 -19.68
N CYS A 25 33.24 -3.01 -20.20
CA CYS A 25 32.14 -3.95 -20.36
C CYS A 25 31.78 -4.61 -19.04
N PHE A 26 30.48 -4.64 -18.72
CA PHE A 26 29.98 -5.25 -17.48
C PHE A 26 30.24 -6.77 -17.36
N LEU A 27 30.44 -7.48 -18.48
CA LEU A 27 30.62 -8.94 -18.46
C LEU A 27 32.09 -9.35 -18.29
N CYS A 28 32.99 -8.80 -19.12
CA CYS A 28 34.42 -9.13 -19.02
C CYS A 28 35.19 -8.20 -18.07
N HIS A 29 34.61 -7.07 -17.65
CA HIS A 29 35.29 -6.04 -16.84
C HIS A 29 36.55 -5.45 -17.50
N GLU A 30 36.67 -5.61 -18.82
CA GLU A 30 37.72 -5.02 -19.65
C GLU A 30 37.16 -3.92 -20.56
N GLN A 31 38.04 -3.13 -21.17
CA GLN A 31 37.64 -2.12 -22.15
C GLN A 31 36.86 -2.77 -23.30
N TYR A 32 35.84 -2.08 -23.81
CA TYR A 32 34.96 -2.66 -24.83
C TYR A 32 35.71 -3.07 -26.10
N GLU A 33 35.67 -4.36 -26.42
CA GLU A 33 36.09 -4.89 -27.72
C GLU A 33 34.85 -5.10 -28.60
N HIS A 34 34.73 -4.31 -29.67
CA HIS A 34 33.56 -4.29 -30.56
C HIS A 34 32.22 -4.18 -29.80
N PRO A 35 31.92 -3.00 -29.20
CA PRO A 35 30.72 -2.81 -28.40
C PRO A 35 29.44 -2.99 -29.23
N CYS A 36 28.54 -3.85 -28.78
CA CYS A 36 27.23 -4.11 -29.36
C CYS A 36 26.13 -3.48 -28.51
N LEU A 37 25.21 -2.75 -29.15
CA LEU A 37 24.06 -2.11 -28.50
C LEU A 37 22.81 -2.99 -28.60
N LEU A 38 22.19 -3.27 -27.46
CA LEU A 38 20.90 -3.97 -27.38
C LEU A 38 19.71 -2.99 -27.45
N ASP A 39 18.51 -3.50 -27.72
CA ASP A 39 17.26 -2.72 -27.76
C ASP A 39 16.92 -2.06 -26.41
N CYS A 40 17.45 -2.60 -25.31
CA CYS A 40 17.34 -2.02 -23.96
C CYS A 40 18.44 -1.00 -23.63
N TYR A 41 19.22 -0.56 -24.62
CA TYR A 41 20.32 0.41 -24.49
C TYR A 41 21.50 -0.04 -23.61
N HIS A 42 21.60 -1.33 -23.31
CA HIS A 42 22.79 -1.89 -22.65
C HIS A 42 23.84 -2.27 -23.69
N ASN A 43 25.11 -2.07 -23.33
CA ASN A 43 26.26 -2.34 -24.18
C ASN A 43 27.09 -3.50 -23.65
N PHE A 44 27.56 -4.38 -24.55
CA PHE A 44 28.46 -5.48 -24.23
C PHE A 44 29.43 -5.74 -25.38
N CYS A 45 30.59 -6.35 -25.12
CA CYS A 45 31.48 -6.80 -26.19
C CYS A 45 30.80 -7.86 -27.07
N ALA A 46 31.06 -7.84 -28.38
CA ALA A 46 30.59 -8.85 -29.32
C ALA A 46 30.97 -10.29 -28.88
N SER A 47 32.19 -10.44 -28.34
CA SER A 47 32.70 -11.71 -27.79
C SER A 47 31.88 -12.19 -26.58
N CYS A 48 31.46 -11.27 -25.71
CA CYS A 48 30.67 -11.58 -24.52
C CYS A 48 29.22 -11.99 -24.84
N LEU A 49 28.68 -11.50 -25.97
CA LEU A 49 27.34 -11.83 -26.45
C LEU A 49 27.31 -13.06 -27.36
N ARG A 50 28.47 -13.50 -27.85
CA ARG A 50 28.57 -14.61 -28.81
C ARG A 50 27.98 -15.90 -28.23
N GLY A 51 27.13 -16.56 -29.02
CA GLY A 51 26.50 -17.83 -28.63
C GLY A 51 25.34 -17.71 -27.63
N ARG A 52 24.93 -16.49 -27.24
CA ARG A 52 23.78 -16.25 -26.33
C ARG A 52 22.45 -16.04 -27.05
N ALA A 53 22.45 -15.92 -28.38
CA ALA A 53 21.24 -15.76 -29.16
C ALA A 53 20.52 -17.10 -29.36
N ILE A 54 19.25 -17.17 -29.00
CA ILE A 54 18.37 -18.32 -29.21
C ILE A 54 17.26 -17.88 -30.17
N ALA A 55 17.11 -18.58 -31.30
CA ALA A 55 16.09 -18.26 -32.31
C ALA A 55 16.07 -16.77 -32.72
N SER A 56 17.26 -16.19 -32.97
CA SER A 56 17.47 -14.77 -33.33
C SER A 56 17.03 -13.75 -32.28
N ARG A 57 16.87 -14.19 -31.02
CA ARG A 57 16.60 -13.33 -29.87
C ARG A 57 17.73 -13.43 -28.87
N LEU A 58 18.13 -12.30 -28.31
CA LEU A 58 19.17 -12.23 -27.29
C LEU A 58 18.58 -11.60 -26.05
N THR A 59 18.71 -12.29 -24.91
CA THR A 59 18.25 -11.78 -23.61
C THR A 59 19.37 -10.98 -22.96
N CYS A 60 19.08 -9.73 -22.59
CA CYS A 60 20.03 -8.87 -21.90
C CYS A 60 20.41 -9.46 -20.53
N PRO A 61 21.71 -9.67 -20.24
CA PRO A 61 22.16 -10.18 -18.93
C PRO A 61 21.89 -9.23 -17.76
N LEU A 62 21.71 -7.94 -18.01
CA LEU A 62 21.51 -6.91 -16.97
C LEU A 62 20.04 -6.73 -16.58
N CYS A 63 19.14 -6.64 -17.56
CA CYS A 63 17.74 -6.31 -17.31
C CYS A 63 16.75 -7.37 -17.80
N GLY A 64 17.22 -8.47 -18.40
CA GLY A 64 16.37 -9.54 -18.92
C GLY A 64 15.57 -9.18 -20.19
N HIS A 65 15.70 -7.96 -20.72
CA HIS A 65 15.00 -7.55 -21.93
C HIS A 65 15.45 -8.35 -23.15
N GLN A 66 14.51 -8.76 -24.01
CA GLN A 66 14.81 -9.48 -25.24
C GLN A 66 15.03 -8.52 -26.40
N SER A 67 16.21 -8.59 -27.01
CA SER A 67 16.55 -7.86 -28.23
C SER A 67 16.50 -8.76 -29.46
N ILE A 68 16.03 -8.21 -30.58
CA ILE A 68 15.92 -8.94 -31.85
C ILE A 68 17.20 -8.75 -32.65
N VAL A 69 17.82 -9.85 -33.04
CA VAL A 69 19.12 -9.82 -33.71
C VAL A 69 18.95 -10.08 -35.20
N LYS A 70 19.29 -9.08 -36.04
CA LYS A 70 19.16 -9.15 -37.49
C LYS A 70 20.53 -9.45 -38.12
N GLY A 71 20.77 -10.70 -38.51
CA GLY A 71 21.97 -11.11 -39.27
C GLY A 71 22.39 -12.56 -39.01
N ASN A 72 23.13 -13.16 -39.95
CA ASN A 72 23.57 -14.57 -39.87
C ASN A 72 24.48 -14.87 -38.66
N ASN A 73 25.08 -13.85 -38.06
CA ASN A 73 26.03 -13.99 -36.96
C ASN A 73 25.38 -13.95 -35.57
N GLY A 74 24.07 -13.67 -35.48
CA GLY A 74 23.35 -13.62 -34.19
C GLY A 74 23.87 -12.55 -33.21
N LEU A 75 24.51 -11.47 -33.71
CA LEU A 75 25.02 -10.36 -32.90
C LEU A 75 24.29 -9.02 -33.17
N PRO A 76 24.00 -8.22 -32.13
CA PRO A 76 23.42 -6.88 -32.29
C PRO A 76 24.34 -5.92 -33.06
N PRO A 77 23.81 -4.81 -33.61
CA PRO A 77 24.64 -3.81 -34.29
C PRO A 77 25.70 -3.22 -33.36
N VAL A 78 26.88 -2.94 -33.94
CA VAL A 78 27.98 -2.28 -33.21
C VAL A 78 27.59 -0.84 -32.90
N ASP A 79 27.76 -0.44 -31.65
CA ASP A 79 27.64 0.95 -31.22
C ASP A 79 28.82 1.76 -31.75
N ARG A 80 28.57 2.52 -32.81
CA ARG A 80 29.59 3.35 -33.47
C ARG A 80 30.07 4.49 -32.56
N LEU A 81 29.20 5.01 -31.70
CA LEU A 81 29.54 6.11 -30.79
C LEU A 81 30.44 5.57 -29.68
N LEU A 82 30.03 4.49 -29.02
CA LEU A 82 30.84 3.88 -27.97
C LEU A 82 32.17 3.36 -28.51
N LYS A 83 32.18 2.76 -29.70
CA LYS A 83 33.43 2.38 -30.39
C LYS A 83 34.33 3.59 -30.61
N PHE A 84 33.80 4.71 -31.11
CA PHE A 84 34.58 5.94 -31.28
C PHE A 84 35.16 6.45 -29.95
N LEU A 85 34.39 6.44 -28.86
CA LEU A 85 34.86 6.86 -27.54
C LEU A 85 35.97 5.94 -26.99
N VAL A 86 35.84 4.63 -27.20
CA VAL A 86 36.84 3.63 -26.82
C VAL A 86 38.13 3.81 -27.63
N ASP A 87 38.02 3.89 -28.95
CA ASP A 87 39.17 4.06 -29.85
C ASP A 87 39.95 5.36 -29.52
N ASN A 88 39.24 6.48 -29.26
CA ASN A 88 39.90 7.73 -28.86
C ASN A 88 40.47 7.71 -27.43
N SER A 89 39.92 6.88 -26.54
CA SER A 89 40.52 6.68 -25.22
C SER A 89 41.80 5.84 -25.26
N ALA A 90 41.96 5.00 -26.29
CA ALA A 90 43.17 4.19 -26.55
C ALA A 90 44.25 4.97 -27.32
N ASP A 91 43.86 5.95 -28.15
CA ASP A 91 44.75 6.85 -28.92
C ASP A 91 45.69 7.74 -28.07
N CYS A 92 45.57 7.71 -26.74
CA CYS A 92 46.55 8.32 -25.83
C CYS A 92 47.83 7.48 -25.66
N GLU A 93 47.96 6.33 -26.33
CA GLU A 93 49.12 5.44 -26.23
C GLU A 93 50.08 5.48 -27.44
N GLU A 94 49.88 6.36 -28.42
CA GLU A 94 50.90 6.56 -29.48
C GLU A 94 52.18 7.17 -28.86
N GLU A 95 53.34 6.56 -29.11
CA GLU A 95 54.65 7.11 -28.77
C GLU A 95 54.86 8.42 -29.56
N VAL A 96 54.57 9.56 -28.93
CA VAL A 96 54.72 10.86 -29.58
C VAL A 96 56.17 11.33 -29.44
N GLN A 97 56.87 11.39 -30.58
CA GLN A 97 58.21 11.93 -30.70
C GLN A 97 58.18 13.43 -31.01
N CYS A 98 59.05 14.22 -30.39
CA CYS A 98 59.20 15.64 -30.73
C CYS A 98 59.78 15.81 -32.14
N ALA A 99 59.07 16.50 -33.05
CA ALA A 99 59.48 16.64 -34.45
C ALA A 99 60.75 17.49 -34.69
N ASN A 100 61.25 18.16 -33.65
CA ASN A 100 62.41 19.05 -33.75
C ASN A 100 63.69 18.47 -33.11
N CYS A 101 63.57 17.53 -32.18
CA CYS A 101 64.72 16.94 -31.50
C CYS A 101 64.66 15.41 -31.37
N ASP A 102 63.67 14.79 -32.03
CA ASP A 102 63.40 13.34 -32.07
C ASP A 102 63.32 12.68 -30.69
N GLN A 103 63.11 13.47 -29.65
CA GLN A 103 63.05 12.98 -28.27
C GLN A 103 61.71 12.28 -28.04
N GLU A 104 61.78 11.00 -27.69
CA GLU A 104 60.65 10.22 -27.17
C GLU A 104 60.35 10.67 -25.74
N CYS A 105 59.11 11.14 -25.48
CA CYS A 105 58.64 11.31 -24.10
C CYS A 105 57.97 10.02 -23.63
N LYS A 106 58.34 9.59 -22.42
CA LYS A 106 57.73 8.43 -21.76
C LYS A 106 56.33 8.81 -21.24
N LYS A 107 55.44 7.80 -21.06
CA LYS A 107 54.01 7.92 -20.68
C LYS A 107 53.66 8.95 -19.58
N GLN A 108 54.60 9.32 -18.70
CA GLN A 108 54.39 10.28 -17.61
C GLN A 108 54.59 11.76 -18.01
N GLU A 109 55.14 12.05 -19.19
CA GLU A 109 55.44 13.41 -19.69
C GLU A 109 54.56 13.81 -20.89
N MET A 110 53.54 13.02 -21.22
CA MET A 110 52.68 13.30 -22.37
C MET A 110 51.83 14.58 -22.18
N ASP A 111 51.50 14.91 -20.92
CA ASP A 111 50.81 16.15 -20.54
C ASP A 111 51.67 17.42 -20.66
N THR A 112 52.99 17.28 -20.82
CA THR A 112 53.93 18.41 -20.98
C THR A 112 54.38 18.61 -22.43
N MET A 113 53.92 17.75 -23.34
CA MET A 113 54.10 17.88 -24.78
C MET A 113 53.12 18.89 -25.37
N TYR A 114 53.58 19.57 -26.42
CA TYR A 114 52.86 20.59 -27.15
C TYR A 114 52.66 20.16 -28.62
N PHE A 115 51.67 20.72 -29.28
CA PHE A 115 51.41 20.50 -30.69
C PHE A 115 51.31 21.85 -31.38
N CYS A 116 52.07 22.03 -32.46
CA CYS A 116 52.00 23.22 -33.29
C CYS A 116 50.99 22.96 -34.40
N ASN A 117 49.80 23.56 -34.32
CA ASN A 117 48.75 23.44 -35.34
C ASN A 117 49.21 24.00 -36.70
N THR A 118 50.08 25.02 -36.69
CA THR A 118 50.60 25.63 -37.92
C THR A 118 51.62 24.74 -38.64
N CYS A 119 52.42 23.97 -37.90
CA CYS A 119 53.36 23.01 -38.48
C CYS A 119 52.79 21.59 -38.59
N ASN A 120 51.63 21.32 -37.97
CA ASN A 120 51.07 19.98 -37.75
C ASN A 120 52.07 18.98 -37.14
N GLN A 121 52.82 19.44 -36.14
CA GLN A 121 53.92 18.68 -35.55
C GLN A 121 53.93 18.73 -34.01
N PRO A 122 54.19 17.59 -33.34
CA PRO A 122 54.41 17.54 -31.89
C PRO A 122 55.77 18.13 -31.48
N LEU A 123 55.81 18.74 -30.30
CA LEU A 123 56.97 19.44 -29.75
C LEU A 123 57.10 19.15 -28.25
N CYS A 124 58.32 18.93 -27.76
CA CYS A 124 58.58 18.91 -26.32
C CYS A 124 58.58 20.34 -25.75
N SER A 125 58.49 20.48 -24.43
CA SER A 125 58.45 21.79 -23.75
C SER A 125 59.67 22.65 -24.06
N LYS A 126 60.86 22.03 -24.16
CA LYS A 126 62.10 22.72 -24.51
C LYS A 126 62.06 23.28 -25.94
N CYS A 127 61.61 22.48 -26.91
CA CYS A 127 61.49 22.94 -28.30
C CYS A 127 60.44 24.04 -28.45
N ARG A 128 59.34 23.99 -27.69
CA ARG A 128 58.37 25.10 -27.64
C ARG A 128 59.04 26.41 -27.22
N GLU A 129 59.83 26.39 -26.16
CA GLU A 129 60.41 27.61 -25.57
C GLU A 129 61.67 28.12 -26.27
N GLU A 130 62.48 27.22 -26.82
CA GLU A 130 63.75 27.60 -27.46
C GLU A 130 63.57 27.90 -28.95
N THR A 131 62.74 27.12 -29.65
CA THR A 131 62.57 27.29 -31.11
C THR A 131 61.32 28.07 -31.46
N HIS A 132 60.16 27.70 -30.91
CA HIS A 132 58.89 28.31 -31.29
C HIS A 132 58.58 29.63 -30.56
N LYS A 133 59.38 30.03 -29.58
CA LYS A 133 59.33 31.37 -28.95
C LYS A 133 59.98 32.45 -29.80
N ALA A 134 60.79 32.08 -30.80
CA ALA A 134 61.42 33.05 -31.69
C ALA A 134 60.35 33.86 -32.43
N LYS A 135 60.58 35.18 -32.64
CA LYS A 135 59.62 36.09 -33.30
C LYS A 135 59.15 35.59 -34.67
N MET A 136 59.96 34.77 -35.34
CA MET A 136 59.69 34.18 -36.65
C MET A 136 58.50 33.21 -36.62
N PHE A 137 58.23 32.60 -35.46
CA PHE A 137 57.13 31.65 -35.22
C PHE A 137 56.03 32.24 -34.34
N SER A 138 56.02 33.56 -34.13
CA SER A 138 55.02 34.24 -33.29
C SER A 138 53.57 34.10 -33.78
N ARG A 139 53.39 33.71 -35.04
CA ARG A 139 52.10 33.39 -35.66
C ARG A 139 51.71 31.92 -35.57
N HIS A 140 52.59 31.06 -35.06
CA HIS A 140 52.29 29.64 -34.93
C HIS A 140 51.38 29.42 -33.73
N GLU A 141 50.29 28.71 -33.95
CA GLU A 141 49.37 28.33 -32.88
C GLU A 141 49.88 27.03 -32.24
N ILE A 142 50.18 27.11 -30.94
CA ILE A 142 50.73 26.00 -30.18
C ILE A 142 49.80 25.68 -29.02
N VAL A 143 49.26 24.48 -29.02
CA VAL A 143 48.35 23.95 -28.00
C VAL A 143 49.02 22.83 -27.23
N SER A 144 48.46 22.42 -26.09
CA SER A 144 48.90 21.16 -25.46
C SER A 144 48.60 20.01 -26.41
N LEU A 145 49.43 18.97 -26.42
CA LEU A 145 49.24 17.81 -27.29
C LEU A 145 47.86 17.16 -27.11
N THR A 146 47.32 17.22 -25.88
CA THR A 146 45.96 16.78 -25.50
C THR A 146 44.83 17.63 -26.08
N LYS A 147 45.11 18.88 -26.48
CA LYS A 147 44.15 19.83 -27.08
C LYS A 147 44.35 19.98 -28.59
N ARG A 148 45.15 19.11 -29.22
CA ARG A 148 45.33 19.13 -30.68
C ARG A 148 43.95 19.10 -31.34
N THR A 149 43.64 20.13 -32.13
CA THR A 149 42.55 20.03 -33.10
C THR A 149 43.04 19.02 -34.11
N LYS A 150 42.56 17.76 -34.02
CA LYS A 150 42.69 16.82 -35.14
C LYS A 150 41.88 17.44 -36.27
N ASP A 151 42.47 18.37 -37.02
CA ASP A 151 41.89 19.00 -38.21
C ASP A 151 41.82 17.97 -39.35
N ILE A 152 40.98 16.98 -39.13
CA ILE A 152 40.50 16.09 -40.17
C ILE A 152 39.28 16.83 -40.73
N HIS A 153 39.52 17.79 -41.61
CA HIS A 153 38.50 18.20 -42.57
C HIS A 153 38.12 16.94 -43.33
N LYS A 154 37.11 16.21 -42.83
CA LYS A 154 36.68 14.95 -43.42
C LYS A 154 36.27 15.28 -44.84
N LYS A 155 36.84 14.53 -45.78
CA LYS A 155 36.58 14.70 -47.20
C LYS A 155 35.40 13.82 -47.60
N CYS A 156 34.65 14.31 -48.57
CA CYS A 156 33.58 13.56 -49.21
C CYS A 156 34.16 12.31 -49.87
N SER A 157 33.62 11.14 -49.57
CA SER A 157 34.06 9.88 -50.17
C SER A 157 33.75 9.76 -51.67
N LEU A 158 32.86 10.61 -52.20
CA LEU A 158 32.50 10.64 -53.61
C LEU A 158 33.30 11.68 -54.41
N HIS A 159 33.62 12.82 -53.79
CA HIS A 159 34.16 13.99 -54.48
C HIS A 159 35.52 14.45 -53.97
N GLU A 160 36.04 13.84 -52.89
CA GLU A 160 37.30 14.17 -52.22
C GLU A 160 37.45 15.63 -51.73
N GLU A 161 36.38 16.42 -51.82
CA GLU A 161 36.28 17.79 -51.30
C GLU A 161 35.89 17.81 -49.81
N PRO A 162 36.31 18.82 -49.03
CA PRO A 162 35.94 18.94 -47.63
C PRO A 162 34.42 19.09 -47.49
N TYR A 163 33.87 18.46 -46.45
CA TYR A 163 32.50 18.75 -46.04
C TYR A 163 32.41 20.20 -45.57
N ILE A 164 31.39 20.94 -46.03
CA ILE A 164 31.14 22.35 -45.67
C ILE A 164 29.69 22.61 -45.24
N MET A 165 28.77 21.70 -45.58
CA MET A 165 27.34 21.82 -45.28
C MET A 165 26.82 20.55 -44.59
N PHE A 166 25.69 20.66 -43.90
CA PHE A 166 24.97 19.56 -43.29
C PHE A 166 23.49 19.59 -43.69
N SER A 167 22.97 18.45 -44.15
CA SER A 167 21.54 18.29 -44.41
C SER A 167 20.83 17.84 -43.13
N THR A 168 19.95 18.70 -42.61
CA THR A 168 19.14 18.40 -41.42
C THR A 168 18.09 17.31 -41.67
N GLU A 169 17.56 17.23 -42.89
CA GLU A 169 16.59 16.22 -43.31
C GLU A 169 17.22 14.82 -43.40
N LYS A 170 18.34 14.70 -44.13
CA LYS A 170 19.01 13.41 -44.38
C LYS A 170 20.04 13.04 -43.31
N LYS A 171 20.34 13.96 -42.39
CA LYS A 171 21.34 13.82 -41.32
C LYS A 171 22.72 13.42 -41.85
N SER A 172 23.16 14.08 -42.92
CA SER A 172 24.40 13.76 -43.64
C SER A 172 25.23 15.00 -43.95
N MET A 173 26.56 14.89 -43.85
CA MET A 173 27.49 15.94 -44.28
C MET A 173 27.59 16.00 -45.80
N LEU A 174 27.71 17.21 -46.35
CA LEU A 174 27.74 17.50 -47.78
C LEU A 174 28.96 18.38 -48.13
N CYS A 175 29.69 18.02 -49.18
CA CYS A 175 30.63 18.93 -49.83
C CYS A 175 29.89 19.82 -50.83
N ILE A 176 30.60 20.78 -51.42
CA ILE A 176 30.00 21.72 -52.38
C ILE A 176 29.36 21.03 -53.60
N ASN A 177 29.96 19.92 -54.08
CA ASN A 177 29.43 19.17 -55.22
C ASN A 177 28.18 18.36 -54.82
N CYS A 178 28.19 17.68 -53.68
CA CYS A 178 26.99 16.99 -53.16
C CYS A 178 25.80 17.94 -52.97
N PHE A 179 26.04 19.18 -52.52
CA PHE A 179 24.98 20.19 -52.41
C PHE A 179 24.45 20.63 -53.78
N ARG A 180 25.35 20.77 -54.77
CA ARG A 180 24.97 21.12 -56.15
C ARG A 180 24.21 20.00 -56.84
N ASP A 181 24.51 18.74 -56.56
CA ASP A 181 23.83 17.60 -57.18
C ASP A 181 22.49 17.26 -56.52
N MET A 182 22.17 17.88 -55.38
CA MET A 182 20.92 17.63 -54.66
C MET A 182 19.70 18.35 -55.27
N GLN A 183 18.51 17.78 -55.10
CA GLN A 183 17.24 18.42 -55.51
C GLN A 183 17.04 19.79 -54.83
N VAL A 184 16.43 20.73 -55.54
CA VAL A 184 16.31 22.14 -55.14
C VAL A 184 15.53 22.27 -53.84
N GLU A 185 14.48 21.48 -53.68
CA GLU A 185 13.58 21.47 -52.53
C GLU A 185 14.34 21.07 -51.25
N SER A 186 15.19 20.03 -51.32
CA SER A 186 16.00 19.57 -50.19
C SER A 186 17.11 20.56 -49.80
N ARG A 187 17.48 21.52 -50.66
CA ARG A 187 18.54 22.50 -50.34
C ARG A 187 18.11 23.45 -49.23
N ALA A 188 16.82 23.71 -49.06
CA ALA A 188 16.28 24.53 -47.97
C ALA A 188 16.59 23.95 -46.57
N HIS A 189 16.86 22.64 -46.48
CA HIS A 189 17.21 21.94 -45.24
C HIS A 189 18.71 21.80 -45.00
N CYS A 190 19.54 22.50 -45.80
CA CYS A 190 20.98 22.52 -45.64
C CYS A 190 21.43 23.78 -44.91
N ILE A 191 22.28 23.58 -43.92
CA ILE A 191 22.93 24.64 -43.15
C ILE A 191 24.44 24.43 -43.21
N ASP A 192 25.22 25.47 -42.93
CA ASP A 192 26.67 25.32 -42.81
C ASP A 192 27.02 24.45 -41.59
N ILE A 193 28.22 23.85 -41.62
CA ILE A 193 28.64 22.91 -40.57
C ILE A 193 28.74 23.56 -39.19
N GLU A 194 29.14 24.83 -39.11
CA GLU A 194 29.31 25.51 -37.82
C GLU A 194 27.94 25.74 -37.16
N THR A 195 26.96 26.25 -37.92
CA THR A 195 25.59 26.39 -37.44
C THR A 195 24.97 25.04 -37.08
N ALA A 196 25.22 23.99 -37.87
CA ALA A 196 24.76 22.63 -37.55
C ALA A 196 25.38 22.09 -36.26
N TYR A 197 26.66 22.37 -36.03
CA TYR A 197 27.38 21.99 -34.83
C TYR A 197 26.79 22.67 -33.59
N ILE A 198 26.61 24.00 -33.63
CA ILE A 198 26.02 24.77 -32.50
C ILE A 198 24.60 24.25 -32.18
N GLN A 199 23.73 24.11 -33.19
CA GLN A 199 22.39 23.55 -32.98
C GLN A 199 22.43 22.10 -32.47
N GLY A 200 23.43 21.32 -32.88
CA GLY A 200 23.66 19.97 -32.41
C GLY A 200 24.06 19.93 -30.94
N CYS A 201 24.96 20.82 -30.51
CA CYS A 201 25.36 20.99 -29.12
C CYS A 201 24.17 21.34 -28.23
N GLU A 202 23.38 22.34 -28.61
CA GLU A 202 22.19 22.74 -27.84
C GLU A 202 21.19 21.57 -27.66
N LYS A 203 20.92 20.82 -28.73
CA LYS A 203 20.05 19.64 -28.67
C LYS A 203 20.62 18.52 -27.81
N LEU A 204 21.94 18.30 -27.88
CA LEU A 204 22.60 17.30 -27.06
C LEU A 204 22.57 17.70 -25.58
N ASP A 205 22.82 18.97 -25.26
CA ASP A 205 22.76 19.50 -23.89
C ASP A 205 21.34 19.36 -23.31
N GLN A 206 20.31 19.69 -24.08
CA GLN A 206 18.92 19.46 -23.68
C GLN A 206 18.64 17.98 -23.40
N ALA A 207 19.11 17.07 -24.26
CA ALA A 207 18.96 15.63 -24.05
C ALA A 207 19.71 15.14 -22.80
N VAL A 208 20.93 15.65 -22.56
CA VAL A 208 21.72 15.33 -21.36
C VAL A 208 21.01 15.80 -20.09
N MET A 209 20.42 16.99 -20.10
CA MET A 209 19.64 17.50 -18.96
C MET A 209 18.41 16.62 -18.69
N ALA A 210 17.67 16.24 -19.73
CA ALA A 210 16.53 15.32 -19.58
C ALA A 210 16.95 13.95 -19.01
N VAL A 211 18.10 13.41 -19.44
CA VAL A 211 18.64 12.15 -18.88
C VAL A 211 19.07 12.30 -17.42
N LYS A 212 19.66 13.44 -17.03
CA LYS A 212 20.02 13.72 -15.62
C LYS A 212 18.79 13.81 -14.72
N GLU A 213 17.72 14.45 -15.20
CA GLU A 213 16.43 14.49 -14.50
C GLU A 213 15.84 13.09 -14.34
N LEU A 214 15.84 12.30 -15.42
CA LEU A 214 15.37 10.92 -15.38
C LEU A 214 16.21 10.05 -14.44
N GLN A 215 17.54 10.23 -14.43
CA GLN A 215 18.43 9.54 -13.50
C GLN A 215 18.09 9.88 -12.05
N THR A 216 17.88 11.16 -11.76
CA THR A 216 17.51 11.64 -10.41
C THR A 216 16.17 11.05 -9.99
N SER A 217 15.15 11.15 -10.84
CA SER A 217 13.83 10.59 -10.59
C SER A 217 13.88 9.07 -10.38
N THR A 218 14.73 8.35 -11.12
CA THR A 218 14.88 6.89 -10.97
C THR A 218 15.54 6.55 -9.64
N ARG A 219 16.58 7.31 -9.23
CA ARG A 219 17.23 7.12 -7.91
C ARG A 219 16.24 7.36 -6.77
N GLU A 220 15.45 8.42 -6.84
CA GLU A 220 14.39 8.71 -5.87
C GLU A 220 13.34 7.60 -5.81
N ALA A 221 12.90 7.09 -6.98
CA ALA A 221 11.96 5.98 -7.05
C ALA A 221 12.52 4.69 -6.41
N ILE A 222 13.81 4.38 -6.63
CA ILE A 222 14.47 3.24 -6.00
C ILE A 222 14.47 3.39 -4.48
N VAL A 223 14.83 4.57 -3.96
CA VAL A 223 14.84 4.84 -2.51
C VAL A 223 13.43 4.69 -1.93
N LEU A 224 12.42 5.24 -2.60
CA LEU A 224 11.03 5.12 -2.19
C LEU A 224 10.57 3.66 -2.16
N LEU A 225 10.84 2.90 -3.21
CA LEU A 225 10.46 1.48 -3.28
C LEU A 225 11.16 0.67 -2.17
N LYS A 226 12.43 0.93 -1.89
CA LYS A 226 13.15 0.32 -0.75
C LYS A 226 12.47 0.64 0.58
N ALA A 227 12.09 1.89 0.81
CA ALA A 227 11.39 2.30 2.02
C ALA A 227 10.00 1.64 2.15
N MET A 228 9.24 1.56 1.06
CA MET A 228 7.93 0.88 1.04
C MET A 228 8.05 -0.62 1.34
N ILE A 229 9.06 -1.30 0.81
CA ILE A 229 9.33 -2.71 1.13
C ILE A 229 9.61 -2.87 2.63
N GLU A 230 10.37 -1.96 3.22
CA GLU A 230 10.68 -2.01 4.65
C GLU A 230 9.47 -1.70 5.53
N GLU A 231 8.62 -0.75 5.14
CA GLU A 231 7.37 -0.46 5.84
C GLU A 231 6.42 -1.68 5.83
N VAL A 232 6.30 -2.36 4.70
CA VAL A 232 5.50 -3.60 4.60
C VAL A 232 6.06 -4.70 5.51
N ARG A 233 7.38 -4.85 5.59
CA ARG A 233 8.02 -5.81 6.50
C ARG A 233 7.75 -5.46 7.97
N ASN A 234 7.94 -4.20 8.35
CA ASN A 234 7.68 -3.74 9.71
C ASN A 234 6.21 -3.94 10.10
N SER A 235 5.27 -3.59 9.22
CA SER A 235 3.85 -3.82 9.44
C SER A 235 3.53 -5.31 9.65
N ALA A 236 4.13 -6.20 8.85
CA ALA A 236 3.94 -7.64 9.01
C ALA A 236 4.48 -8.15 10.37
N ASP A 237 5.61 -7.62 10.83
CA ASP A 237 6.18 -7.96 12.14
C ASP A 237 5.33 -7.40 13.30
N GLU A 238 4.80 -6.20 13.18
CA GLU A 238 3.86 -5.60 14.14
C GLU A 238 2.55 -6.40 14.24
N GLU A 239 1.99 -6.84 13.12
CA GLU A 239 0.81 -7.72 13.11
C GLU A 239 1.13 -9.07 13.75
N LYS A 240 2.27 -9.67 13.42
CA LYS A 240 2.71 -10.93 14.01
C LYS A 240 2.89 -10.84 15.53
N THR A 241 3.51 -9.76 16.01
CA THR A 241 3.67 -9.52 17.46
C THR A 241 2.33 -9.28 18.16
N SER A 242 1.41 -8.55 17.51
CA SER A 242 0.05 -8.32 18.01
C SER A 242 -0.75 -9.63 18.13
N ILE A 243 -0.68 -10.50 17.12
CA ILE A 243 -1.30 -11.83 17.14
C ILE A 243 -0.73 -12.67 18.28
N ASN A 244 0.60 -12.70 18.44
CA ASN A 244 1.25 -13.47 19.51
C ASN A 244 0.87 -12.96 20.91
N SER A 245 0.75 -11.64 21.07
CA SER A 245 0.29 -11.02 22.33
C SER A 245 -1.16 -11.41 22.65
N LEU A 246 -2.06 -11.34 21.65
CA LEU A 246 -3.44 -11.78 21.80
C LEU A 246 -3.52 -13.25 22.18
N PHE A 247 -2.78 -14.11 21.47
CA PHE A 247 -2.71 -15.54 21.77
C PHE A 247 -2.25 -15.79 23.21
N SER A 248 -1.18 -15.12 23.65
CA SER A 248 -0.67 -15.23 25.02
C SER A 248 -1.70 -14.77 26.05
N SER A 249 -2.43 -13.68 25.79
CA SER A 249 -3.49 -13.21 26.68
C SER A 249 -4.68 -14.18 26.77
N MET A 250 -5.02 -14.85 25.67
CA MET A 250 -6.06 -15.88 25.65
C MET A 250 -5.64 -17.10 26.45
N GLN A 251 -4.38 -17.52 26.33
CA GLN A 251 -3.80 -18.61 27.12
C GLN A 251 -3.91 -18.30 28.62
N VAL A 252 -3.44 -17.13 29.06
CA VAL A 252 -3.51 -16.71 30.47
C VAL A 252 -4.95 -16.69 31.00
N ARG A 253 -5.91 -16.19 30.22
CA ARG A 253 -7.33 -16.22 30.64
C ARG A 253 -7.89 -17.64 30.72
N SER A 254 -7.48 -18.54 29.81
CA SER A 254 -7.87 -19.94 29.86
C SER A 254 -7.34 -20.61 31.12
N ASP A 255 -6.05 -20.40 31.43
CA ASP A 255 -5.40 -20.95 32.62
C ASP A 255 -6.03 -20.40 33.91
N LEU A 256 -6.34 -19.09 33.94
CA LEU A 256 -7.06 -18.47 35.06
C LEU A 256 -8.48 -19.00 35.23
N ALA A 257 -9.20 -19.22 34.12
CA ALA A 257 -10.53 -19.81 34.17
C ALA A 257 -10.48 -21.24 34.73
N GLU A 258 -9.49 -22.04 34.33
CA GLU A 258 -9.27 -23.38 34.90
C GLU A 258 -9.02 -23.32 36.41
N ILE A 259 -8.12 -22.44 36.86
CA ILE A 259 -7.78 -22.26 38.28
C ILE A 259 -8.99 -21.80 39.10
N VAL A 260 -9.88 -20.96 38.56
CA VAL A 260 -11.03 -20.43 39.30
C VAL A 260 -12.22 -21.39 39.28
N PHE A 261 -12.58 -21.94 38.12
CA PHE A 261 -13.80 -22.74 37.99
C PHE A 261 -13.63 -24.17 38.50
N PHE A 262 -12.43 -24.76 38.41
CA PHE A 262 -12.20 -26.13 38.86
C PHE A 262 -12.40 -26.31 40.38
N PRO A 263 -11.82 -25.47 41.27
CA PRO A 263 -12.04 -25.59 42.71
C PRO A 263 -13.48 -25.32 43.11
N VAL A 264 -14.15 -24.35 42.48
CA VAL A 264 -15.57 -24.05 42.75
C VAL A 264 -16.46 -25.25 42.42
N THR A 265 -16.21 -25.90 41.28
CA THR A 265 -16.95 -27.09 40.86
C THR A 265 -16.65 -28.27 41.78
N SER A 266 -15.38 -28.46 42.16
CA SER A 266 -14.96 -29.51 43.09
C SER A 266 -15.58 -29.33 44.49
N SER A 267 -15.56 -28.10 45.03
CA SER A 267 -16.16 -27.77 46.34
C SER A 267 -17.66 -28.03 46.34
N GLN A 268 -18.38 -27.63 45.28
CA GLN A 268 -19.80 -27.94 45.16
C GLN A 268 -20.08 -29.45 45.10
N HIS A 269 -19.21 -30.23 44.44
CA HIS A 269 -19.36 -31.68 44.40
C HIS A 269 -19.15 -32.28 45.79
N GLU A 270 -18.11 -31.87 46.49
CA GLU A 270 -17.78 -32.36 47.84
C GLU A 270 -18.86 -32.02 48.87
N GLU A 271 -19.40 -30.80 48.84
CA GLU A 271 -20.52 -30.38 49.70
C GLU A 271 -21.78 -31.23 49.47
N LYS A 272 -22.14 -31.46 48.19
CA LYS A 272 -23.27 -32.32 47.84
C LYS A 272 -23.05 -33.76 48.24
N GLU A 273 -21.86 -34.30 47.99
CA GLU A 273 -21.51 -35.66 48.38
C GLU A 273 -21.56 -35.83 49.90
N LYS A 274 -21.05 -34.85 50.66
CA LYS A 274 -21.12 -34.83 52.12
C LYS A 274 -22.57 -34.82 52.60
N ALA A 275 -23.42 -33.95 52.03
CA ALA A 275 -24.83 -33.90 52.37
C ALA A 275 -25.54 -35.24 52.10
N PHE A 276 -25.25 -35.89 50.97
CA PHE A 276 -25.81 -37.22 50.67
C PHE A 276 -25.29 -38.31 51.60
N LYS A 277 -24.00 -38.28 51.98
CA LYS A 277 -23.43 -39.22 52.95
C LYS A 277 -24.07 -39.05 54.33
N GLU A 278 -24.32 -37.83 54.77
CA GLU A 278 -25.01 -37.53 56.04
C GLU A 278 -26.46 -38.05 56.01
N GLN A 279 -27.20 -37.80 54.91
CA GLN A 279 -28.55 -38.33 54.71
C GLN A 279 -28.56 -39.87 54.70
N LEU A 280 -27.62 -40.49 53.98
CA LEU A 280 -27.49 -41.94 53.91
C LEU A 280 -27.22 -42.53 55.30
N SER A 281 -26.30 -41.94 56.06
CA SER A 281 -25.99 -42.36 57.44
C SER A 281 -27.23 -42.30 58.34
N HIS A 282 -28.00 -41.21 58.24
CA HIS A 282 -29.22 -41.04 59.00
C HIS A 282 -30.27 -42.12 58.66
N LEU A 283 -30.56 -42.34 57.38
CA LEU A 283 -31.48 -43.38 56.94
C LEU A 283 -31.01 -44.79 57.30
N ALA A 284 -29.70 -45.06 57.17
CA ALA A 284 -29.10 -46.33 57.57
C ALA A 284 -29.25 -46.59 59.07
N SER A 285 -29.16 -45.56 59.92
CA SER A 285 -29.38 -45.69 61.37
C SER A 285 -30.84 -45.92 61.77
N LEU A 286 -31.80 -45.44 60.97
CA LEU A 286 -33.24 -45.60 61.21
C LEU A 286 -33.74 -47.00 60.82
N LEU A 287 -33.09 -47.63 59.84
CA LEU A 287 -33.49 -48.92 59.30
C LEU A 287 -33.55 -50.04 60.37
N PRO A 288 -32.55 -50.23 61.26
CA PRO A 288 -32.65 -51.19 62.36
C PRO A 288 -33.81 -50.93 63.31
N THR A 289 -34.08 -49.66 63.64
CA THR A 289 -35.20 -49.27 64.52
C THR A 289 -36.54 -49.65 63.90
N LEU A 290 -36.71 -49.36 62.60
CA LEU A 290 -37.87 -49.80 61.82
C LEU A 290 -38.03 -51.33 61.82
N GLN A 291 -36.95 -52.07 61.61
CA GLN A 291 -36.96 -53.54 61.64
C GLN A 291 -37.39 -54.08 63.01
N VAL A 292 -36.87 -53.51 64.11
CA VAL A 292 -37.25 -53.91 65.48
C VAL A 292 -38.73 -53.65 65.74
N HIS A 293 -39.26 -52.47 65.37
CA HIS A 293 -40.68 -52.17 65.52
C HIS A 293 -41.55 -53.14 64.73
N LEU A 294 -41.17 -53.44 63.48
CA LEU A 294 -41.92 -54.35 62.62
C LEU A 294 -41.96 -55.78 63.20
N VAL A 295 -40.82 -56.29 63.68
CA VAL A 295 -40.73 -57.60 64.33
C VAL A 295 -41.53 -57.63 65.64
N THR A 296 -41.42 -56.58 66.46
CA THR A 296 -42.12 -56.47 67.75
C THR A 296 -43.63 -56.45 67.56
N CYS A 297 -44.13 -55.69 66.58
CA CYS A 297 -45.56 -55.62 66.27
C CYS A 297 -46.08 -56.95 65.70
N SER A 298 -45.30 -57.61 64.83
CA SER A 298 -45.63 -58.95 64.32
C SER A 298 -45.68 -60.01 65.42
N ALA A 299 -44.74 -59.95 66.37
CA ALA A 299 -44.72 -60.86 67.52
C ALA A 299 -45.91 -60.61 68.47
N PHE A 300 -46.25 -59.34 68.73
CA PHE A 300 -47.42 -58.98 69.54
C PHE A 300 -48.73 -59.47 68.90
N LEU A 301 -48.92 -59.22 67.60
CA LEU A 301 -50.12 -59.67 66.87
C LEU A 301 -50.30 -61.20 66.86
N SER A 302 -49.21 -61.96 66.89
CA SER A 302 -49.26 -63.42 66.86
C SER A 302 -49.40 -64.08 68.23
N SER A 303 -49.09 -63.37 69.32
CA SER A 303 -49.04 -63.93 70.68
C SER A 303 -50.10 -63.37 71.64
N ALA A 304 -50.61 -62.16 71.39
CA ALA A 304 -51.55 -61.50 72.29
C ALA A 304 -52.94 -62.16 72.29
N ASN A 305 -53.50 -62.41 73.47
CA ASN A 305 -54.91 -62.79 73.60
C ASN A 305 -55.84 -61.57 73.53
N LYS A 306 -57.16 -61.80 73.45
CA LYS A 306 -58.16 -60.73 73.24
C LYS A 306 -58.14 -59.63 74.33
N ALA A 307 -57.80 -59.96 75.57
CA ALA A 307 -57.73 -59.00 76.66
C ALA A 307 -56.44 -58.17 76.58
N GLU A 308 -55.30 -58.82 76.37
CA GLU A 308 -53.98 -58.17 76.20
C GLU A 308 -53.93 -57.27 74.98
N PHE A 309 -54.58 -57.67 73.89
CA PHE A 309 -54.66 -56.86 72.68
C PHE A 309 -55.46 -55.56 72.91
N LEU A 310 -56.55 -55.61 73.69
CA LEU A 310 -57.36 -54.42 73.96
C LEU A 310 -56.69 -53.48 74.97
N ASP A 311 -55.89 -54.01 75.90
CA ASP A 311 -55.16 -53.23 76.90
C ASP A 311 -53.88 -52.58 76.32
N LEU A 312 -53.07 -53.35 75.59
CA LEU A 312 -51.76 -52.93 75.09
C LEU A 312 -51.73 -52.56 73.60
N GLY A 313 -52.72 -53.00 72.82
CA GLY A 313 -52.76 -52.76 71.38
C GLY A 313 -52.97 -51.28 71.02
N TYR A 314 -53.70 -50.52 71.85
CA TYR A 314 -53.83 -49.07 71.70
C TYR A 314 -52.48 -48.36 71.86
N TYR A 315 -51.66 -48.77 72.83
CA TYR A 315 -50.33 -48.21 73.04
C TYR A 315 -49.38 -48.53 71.87
N SER A 316 -49.39 -49.78 71.40
CA SER A 316 -48.58 -50.20 70.24
C SER A 316 -48.98 -49.48 68.95
N TRP A 317 -50.27 -49.22 68.72
CA TRP A 317 -50.75 -48.50 67.55
C TRP A 317 -50.40 -47.00 67.61
N LEU A 318 -50.54 -46.37 68.77
CA LEU A 318 -50.19 -44.96 68.97
C LEU A 318 -48.70 -44.72 68.74
N CYS A 319 -47.83 -45.58 69.30
CA CYS A 319 -46.39 -45.48 69.09
C CYS A 319 -45.98 -45.67 67.62
N LEU A 320 -46.63 -46.57 66.87
CA LEU A 320 -46.37 -46.73 65.44
C LEU A 320 -46.82 -45.53 64.61
N ALA A 321 -47.97 -44.93 64.95
CA ALA A 321 -48.49 -43.76 64.27
C ALA A 321 -47.60 -42.52 64.50
N GLU A 322 -47.14 -42.32 65.75
CA GLU A 322 -46.18 -41.26 66.07
C GLU A 322 -44.83 -41.49 65.37
N PHE A 323 -44.32 -42.73 65.37
CA PHE A 323 -43.07 -43.05 64.70
C PHE A 323 -43.15 -42.86 63.18
N ALA A 324 -44.28 -43.22 62.55
CA ALA A 324 -44.52 -42.98 61.14
C ALA A 324 -44.56 -41.48 60.79
N HIS A 325 -45.19 -40.66 61.63
CA HIS A 325 -45.21 -39.21 61.47
C HIS A 325 -43.82 -38.57 61.63
N CYS A 326 -42.97 -39.10 62.51
CA CYS A 326 -41.58 -38.63 62.64
C CYS A 326 -40.71 -38.97 61.41
N LEU A 327 -41.07 -39.98 60.63
CA LEU A 327 -40.34 -40.41 59.42
C LEU A 327 -40.82 -39.73 58.13
N GLU A 328 -42.01 -39.15 58.13
CA GLU A 328 -42.65 -38.52 56.98
C GLU A 328 -41.82 -37.37 56.35
N PRO A 329 -41.14 -36.49 57.12
CA PRO A 329 -40.26 -35.45 56.57
C PRO A 329 -38.99 -36.00 55.91
N LEU A 330 -38.55 -37.21 56.26
CA LEU A 330 -37.30 -37.82 55.80
C LEU A 330 -37.48 -38.63 54.50
N LEU A 331 -38.71 -39.08 54.23
CA LEU A 331 -39.07 -39.87 53.04
C LEU A 331 -39.50 -39.02 51.84
N LEU A 332 -39.64 -37.70 52.00
CA LEU A 332 -39.81 -36.74 50.90
C LEU A 332 -38.49 -36.57 50.12
N LEU A 333 -37.99 -37.69 49.58
CA LEU A 333 -37.07 -37.72 48.46
C LEU A 333 -37.81 -37.13 47.27
N ASN A 334 -37.69 -35.82 47.08
CA ASN A 334 -38.08 -35.17 45.85
C ASN A 334 -36.88 -35.29 44.89
N PRO A 335 -36.89 -36.14 43.84
CA PRO A 335 -35.80 -36.23 42.88
C PRO A 335 -35.75 -35.01 41.95
N ARG A 336 -36.43 -33.91 42.30
CA ARG A 336 -36.58 -32.72 41.47
C ARG A 336 -35.69 -31.59 41.94
N ARG A 337 -34.39 -31.80 41.78
CA ARG A 337 -33.45 -30.84 41.17
C ARG A 337 -32.12 -31.54 40.91
N SER A 338 -32.17 -32.57 40.05
CA SER A 338 -31.09 -32.69 39.08
C SER A 338 -31.18 -31.43 38.21
N VAL A 339 -30.35 -30.43 38.53
CA VAL A 339 -29.91 -29.52 37.48
C VAL A 339 -29.11 -30.42 36.55
N VAL A 340 -29.83 -30.98 35.57
CA VAL A 340 -29.23 -31.31 34.29
C VAL A 340 -28.66 -29.97 33.84
N VAL A 341 -27.38 -29.78 34.12
CA VAL A 341 -26.54 -28.94 33.28
C VAL A 341 -26.84 -29.45 31.89
N SER A 342 -27.46 -28.60 31.09
CA SER A 342 -27.48 -28.77 29.65
C SER A 342 -26.03 -28.86 29.21
N GLY A 343 -25.51 -30.09 29.21
CA GLY A 343 -24.41 -30.49 28.37
C GLY A 343 -24.90 -30.32 26.95
N GLY A 344 -24.69 -29.12 26.42
CA GLY A 344 -24.66 -28.90 24.99
C GLY A 344 -23.55 -29.79 24.45
N GLY A 345 -23.97 -30.89 23.83
CA GLY A 345 -23.08 -31.90 23.29
C GLY A 345 -22.05 -31.26 22.35
N ILE A 346 -20.79 -31.48 22.67
CA ILE A 346 -19.73 -31.50 21.68
C ILE A 346 -19.84 -32.86 20.99
N GLY A 347 -20.32 -32.85 19.75
CA GLY A 347 -20.26 -33.96 18.81
C GLY A 347 -19.73 -33.43 17.47
N PRO A 348 -18.80 -34.15 16.80
CA PRO A 348 -17.83 -33.56 15.89
C PRO A 348 -18.37 -33.41 14.47
N GLY A 349 -18.32 -32.18 13.95
CA GLY A 349 -18.62 -31.87 12.55
C GLY A 349 -17.38 -31.32 11.87
N ILE A 350 -16.61 -32.20 11.24
CA ILE A 350 -15.53 -31.86 10.32
C ILE A 350 -16.14 -31.14 9.11
N SER A 351 -15.74 -29.90 8.89
CA SER A 351 -15.62 -29.30 7.56
C SER A 351 -14.83 -27.98 7.61
N CYS A 352 -13.53 -28.04 7.32
CA CYS A 352 -12.90 -27.04 6.45
C CYS A 352 -13.49 -27.20 5.03
N PRO A 353 -13.29 -26.32 4.00
CA PRO A 353 -12.31 -25.21 3.82
C PRO A 353 -12.98 -24.03 3.03
N PRO A 354 -12.35 -23.23 2.11
CA PRO A 354 -10.95 -22.90 1.85
C PRO A 354 -10.66 -21.37 1.72
N SER A 355 -9.36 -21.10 1.53
CA SER A 355 -8.77 -19.86 1.04
C SER A 355 -9.12 -19.51 -0.42
N CYS A 356 -8.77 -18.27 -0.77
CA CYS A 356 -8.59 -17.62 -2.09
C CYS A 356 -9.78 -16.93 -2.78
N ASP A 357 -9.61 -15.61 -2.90
CA ASP A 357 -9.76 -14.78 -4.10
C ASP A 357 -11.05 -14.90 -4.94
N LYS A 358 -11.89 -13.85 -4.85
CA LYS A 358 -12.28 -13.01 -5.99
C LYS A 358 -13.25 -11.90 -5.56
N MET A 359 -13.02 -10.70 -6.10
CA MET A 359 -13.92 -9.55 -6.04
C MET A 359 -15.33 -9.89 -6.55
N SER A 360 -16.35 -9.42 -5.82
CA SER A 360 -17.60 -8.95 -6.42
C SER A 360 -18.17 -7.80 -5.59
N VAL A 361 -18.28 -6.67 -6.26
CA VAL A 361 -18.94 -5.44 -5.82
C VAL A 361 -20.47 -5.66 -5.89
N THR A 362 -21.20 -4.87 -5.10
CA THR A 362 -22.68 -4.73 -5.01
C THR A 362 -23.43 -5.74 -4.12
N GLY A 363 -24.07 -5.20 -3.09
CA GLY A 363 -24.94 -5.94 -2.17
C GLY A 363 -25.13 -5.19 -0.85
N SER A 364 -25.94 -4.14 -0.87
CA SER A 364 -26.32 -3.38 0.33
C SER A 364 -27.07 -4.30 1.31
N ILE A 365 -26.39 -4.74 2.38
CA ILE A 365 -27.04 -5.37 3.54
C ILE A 365 -27.33 -4.24 4.53
N VAL A 366 -28.54 -3.71 4.44
CA VAL A 366 -29.14 -2.90 5.50
C VAL A 366 -29.21 -3.78 6.76
N ARG A 367 -28.28 -3.58 7.69
CA ARG A 367 -28.35 -4.18 9.03
C ARG A 367 -29.58 -3.60 9.74
N LYS A 368 -30.50 -4.48 10.14
CA LYS A 368 -31.67 -4.13 10.95
C LYS A 368 -31.24 -3.46 12.28
N PRO A 369 -32.03 -2.53 12.84
CA PRO A 369 -31.67 -1.84 14.08
C PRO A 369 -31.59 -2.81 15.26
N THR A 370 -30.50 -2.69 16.01
CA THR A 370 -30.19 -3.44 17.24
C THR A 370 -31.28 -3.24 18.30
N MET A 371 -31.53 -4.28 19.10
CA MET A 371 -32.55 -4.42 20.16
C MET A 371 -32.58 -3.28 21.23
N HIS A 372 -31.63 -2.35 21.20
CA HIS A 372 -31.39 -1.32 22.21
C HIS A 372 -32.51 -0.28 22.33
N ARG A 373 -33.15 0.09 21.20
CA ARG A 373 -34.25 1.09 21.18
C ARG A 373 -35.45 0.67 22.03
N TYR A 374 -35.61 -0.64 22.27
CA TYR A 374 -36.77 -1.19 22.99
C TYR A 374 -36.64 -1.10 24.53
N ILE A 375 -35.41 -0.95 25.06
CA ILE A 375 -35.17 -0.93 26.52
C ILE A 375 -35.25 0.50 27.09
N SER A 376 -34.58 1.48 26.47
CA SER A 376 -34.67 2.90 26.91
C SER A 376 -36.09 3.45 26.84
N THR A 377 -36.86 3.06 25.82
CA THR A 377 -38.27 3.47 25.69
C THR A 377 -39.16 2.87 26.79
N LYS A 378 -38.83 1.70 27.34
CA LYS A 378 -39.60 1.12 28.46
C LYS A 378 -39.28 1.74 29.82
N VAL A 379 -38.03 2.15 30.05
CA VAL A 379 -37.63 2.85 31.27
C VAL A 379 -38.20 4.28 31.30
N LEU A 380 -38.22 4.97 30.14
CA LEU A 380 -38.80 6.31 30.00
C LEU A 380 -40.34 6.35 30.08
N LEU A 381 -41.03 5.25 29.77
CA LEU A 381 -42.51 5.17 29.79
C LEU A 381 -43.07 4.62 31.12
N ALA A 382 -42.24 4.08 32.01
CA ALA A 382 -42.70 3.38 33.22
C ALA A 382 -42.83 4.27 34.48
N GLU A 383 -42.12 5.40 34.58
CA GLU A 383 -42.15 6.25 35.77
C GLU A 383 -42.36 7.73 35.40
N GLY A 384 -43.58 8.24 35.62
CA GLY A 384 -43.99 9.61 35.34
C GLY A 384 -43.49 10.65 36.35
N GLY A 385 -42.19 10.67 36.64
CA GLY A 385 -41.55 11.68 37.48
C GLY A 385 -40.17 12.08 36.96
N GLU A 386 -39.87 13.39 36.95
CA GLU A 386 -38.53 13.89 36.65
C GLU A 386 -37.56 13.48 37.75
N THR A 387 -36.78 12.42 37.50
CA THR A 387 -35.67 12.02 38.35
C THR A 387 -34.34 12.36 37.68
N PRO A 388 -33.26 12.63 38.45
CA PRO A 388 -31.92 12.85 37.89
C PRO A 388 -31.45 11.75 36.93
N PHE A 389 -31.90 10.51 37.16
CA PHE A 389 -31.64 9.37 36.28
C PHE A 389 -32.39 9.45 34.94
N THR A 390 -33.68 9.80 34.95
CA THR A 390 -34.45 9.99 33.71
C THR A 390 -33.95 11.17 32.87
N GLU A 391 -33.42 12.21 33.52
CA GLU A 391 -32.77 13.34 32.86
C GLU A 391 -31.43 12.94 32.24
N HIS A 392 -30.59 12.21 32.98
CA HIS A 392 -29.36 11.61 32.46
C HIS A 392 -29.62 10.76 31.20
N CYS A 393 -30.63 9.89 31.24
CA CYS A 393 -31.00 9.04 30.10
C CYS A 393 -31.39 9.86 28.86
N ARG A 394 -32.18 10.94 29.03
CA ARG A 394 -32.56 11.84 27.92
C ARG A 394 -31.35 12.58 27.36
N ASN A 395 -30.47 13.07 28.22
CA ASN A 395 -29.25 13.78 27.83
C ASN A 395 -28.31 12.84 27.06
N TYR A 396 -28.13 11.62 27.55
CA TYR A 396 -27.38 10.58 26.84
C TYR A 396 -27.98 10.27 25.46
N GLU A 397 -29.29 10.08 25.33
CA GLU A 397 -29.90 9.79 24.03
C GLU A 397 -29.69 10.92 23.00
N ASN A 398 -29.78 12.18 23.44
CA ASN A 398 -29.53 13.34 22.59
C ASN A 398 -28.06 13.44 22.16
N MET A 399 -27.15 13.26 23.12
CA MET A 399 -25.71 13.21 22.87
C MET A 399 -25.36 12.07 21.91
N TYR A 400 -25.87 10.87 22.15
CA TYR A 400 -25.58 9.68 21.35
C TYR A 400 -26.09 9.84 19.92
N ARG A 401 -27.28 10.42 19.74
CA ARG A 401 -27.81 10.75 18.41
C ARG A 401 -26.92 11.75 17.66
N THR A 402 -26.38 12.74 18.38
CA THR A 402 -25.46 13.72 17.80
C THR A 402 -24.17 13.04 17.36
N LEU A 403 -23.53 12.27 18.24
CA LEU A 403 -22.31 11.52 17.92
C LEU A 403 -22.53 10.53 16.77
N GLN A 404 -23.65 9.81 16.76
CA GLN A 404 -24.01 8.88 15.69
C GLN A 404 -24.17 9.60 14.35
N THR A 405 -24.76 10.80 14.34
CA THR A 405 -24.91 11.60 13.13
C THR A 405 -23.56 12.06 12.60
N GLU A 406 -22.66 12.50 13.47
CA GLU A 406 -21.29 12.90 13.09
C GLU A 406 -20.45 11.73 12.55
N VAL A 407 -20.51 10.55 13.18
CA VAL A 407 -19.85 9.33 12.66
C VAL A 407 -20.42 8.95 11.29
N GLN A 408 -21.74 9.08 11.09
CA GLN A 408 -22.36 8.81 9.79
C GLN A 408 -21.93 9.84 8.72
N ASN A 409 -21.83 11.12 9.07
CA ASN A 409 -21.30 12.16 8.17
C ASN A 409 -19.84 11.89 7.78
N LEU A 410 -19.00 11.41 8.72
CA LEU A 410 -17.63 11.00 8.43
C LEU A 410 -17.58 9.79 7.49
N LYS A 411 -18.44 8.81 7.72
CA LYS A 411 -18.57 7.64 6.85
C LYS A 411 -18.93 8.03 5.41
N ASP A 412 -19.85 8.96 5.24
CA ASP A 412 -20.26 9.44 3.93
C ASP A 412 -19.11 10.20 3.22
N GLN A 413 -18.38 11.05 3.96
CA GLN A 413 -17.17 11.73 3.47
C GLN A 413 -16.07 10.74 3.04
N VAL A 414 -15.81 9.70 3.83
CA VAL A 414 -14.81 8.65 3.49
C VAL A 414 -15.25 7.86 2.25
N GLN A 415 -16.53 7.55 2.12
CA GLN A 415 -17.06 6.86 0.94
C GLN A 415 -16.97 7.71 -0.33
N GLU A 416 -17.25 9.01 -0.21
CA GLU A 416 -17.09 9.96 -1.31
C GLU A 416 -15.62 10.08 -1.73
N LEU A 417 -14.72 10.24 -0.76
CA LEU A 417 -13.28 10.28 -1.00
C LEU A 417 -12.77 9.01 -1.69
N HIS A 418 -13.25 7.83 -1.27
CA HIS A 418 -12.94 6.57 -1.93
C HIS A 418 -13.51 6.51 -3.36
N ARG A 419 -14.72 7.04 -3.60
CA ARG A 419 -15.32 7.13 -4.95
C ARG A 419 -14.49 8.03 -5.86
N ASP A 420 -14.07 9.19 -5.38
CA ASP A 420 -13.22 10.12 -6.13
C ASP A 420 -11.86 9.51 -6.44
N LEU A 421 -11.28 8.80 -5.48
CA LEU A 421 -10.05 8.03 -5.70
C LEU A 421 -10.19 6.99 -6.81
N THR A 422 -11.33 6.33 -6.93
CA THR A 422 -11.49 5.18 -7.84
C THR A 422 -12.04 5.58 -9.21
N LYS A 423 -12.85 6.65 -9.29
CA LYS A 423 -13.57 7.04 -10.51
C LYS A 423 -13.23 8.44 -11.03
N HIS A 424 -12.92 9.38 -10.14
CA HIS A 424 -12.79 10.80 -10.49
C HIS A 424 -11.46 11.35 -9.98
N HIS A 425 -10.35 10.79 -10.48
CA HIS A 425 -8.97 11.15 -10.10
C HIS A 425 -8.69 12.67 -10.11
N SER A 426 -9.43 13.45 -10.92
CA SER A 426 -9.31 14.90 -11.03
C SER A 426 -9.91 15.70 -9.86
N LEU A 427 -10.82 15.10 -9.06
CA LEU A 427 -11.56 15.77 -7.98
C LEU A 427 -10.86 15.67 -6.61
N ILE A 428 -9.83 14.83 -6.49
CA ILE A 428 -9.16 14.57 -5.22
C ILE A 428 -8.38 15.80 -4.76
N LYS A 429 -8.71 16.27 -3.55
CA LYS A 429 -8.00 17.35 -2.83
C LYS A 429 -7.36 16.78 -1.57
N SER A 430 -6.06 17.04 -1.37
CA SER A 430 -5.31 16.53 -0.22
C SER A 430 -5.81 17.07 1.13
N GLU A 431 -6.44 18.24 1.11
CA GLU A 431 -6.91 18.95 2.31
C GLU A 431 -8.09 18.21 2.96
N ILE A 432 -8.98 17.64 2.14
CA ILE A 432 -10.18 16.90 2.58
C ILE A 432 -9.79 15.69 3.44
N MET A 433 -8.72 14.99 3.06
CA MET A 433 -8.23 13.83 3.81
C MET A 433 -7.73 14.24 5.21
N SER A 434 -6.97 15.34 5.30
CA SER A 434 -6.47 15.87 6.57
C SER A 434 -7.63 16.33 7.47
N GLU A 435 -8.65 16.95 6.90
CA GLU A 435 -9.87 17.34 7.61
C GLU A 435 -10.65 16.13 8.15
N ILE A 436 -10.79 15.05 7.38
CA ILE A 436 -11.45 13.81 7.82
C ILE A 436 -10.68 13.18 8.99
N LEU A 437 -9.35 13.10 8.90
CA LEU A 437 -8.51 12.56 9.98
C LEU A 437 -8.59 13.43 11.24
N GLN A 438 -8.61 14.76 11.10
CA GLN A 438 -8.76 15.68 12.22
C GLN A 438 -10.13 15.55 12.89
N LYS A 439 -11.22 15.51 12.11
CA LYS A 439 -12.57 15.29 12.63
C LYS A 439 -12.70 13.93 13.31
N SER A 440 -12.10 12.89 12.74
CA SER A 440 -12.08 11.55 13.34
C SER A 440 -11.35 11.54 14.70
N LEU A 441 -10.22 12.25 14.83
CA LEU A 441 -9.54 12.43 16.11
C LEU A 441 -10.40 13.20 17.13
N GLN A 442 -11.08 14.26 16.68
CA GLN A 442 -11.99 15.02 17.53
C GLN A 442 -13.16 14.16 18.03
N MET A 443 -13.70 13.29 17.17
CA MET A 443 -14.73 12.32 17.54
C MET A 443 -14.24 11.33 18.59
N ASP A 444 -13.01 10.83 18.51
CA ASP A 444 -12.44 9.93 19.53
C ASP A 444 -12.34 10.62 20.89
N VAL A 445 -11.92 11.90 20.91
CA VAL A 445 -11.85 12.70 22.15
C VAL A 445 -13.25 12.91 22.73
N GLN A 446 -14.24 13.25 21.91
CA GLN A 446 -15.62 13.44 22.35
C GLN A 446 -16.24 12.13 22.87
N ILE A 447 -16.08 11.01 22.16
CA ILE A 447 -16.60 9.72 22.61
C ILE A 447 -15.93 9.30 23.92
N ALA A 448 -14.63 9.56 24.10
CA ALA A 448 -13.91 9.26 25.33
C ALA A 448 -14.37 10.12 26.52
N SER A 449 -14.63 11.42 26.30
CA SER A 449 -15.16 12.29 27.36
C SER A 449 -16.56 11.87 27.79
N GLU A 450 -17.41 11.54 26.83
CA GLU A 450 -18.78 11.08 27.11
C GLU A 450 -18.81 9.70 27.76
N TYR A 451 -17.91 8.79 27.36
CA TYR A 451 -17.73 7.50 28.02
C TYR A 451 -17.36 7.68 29.50
N SER A 452 -16.39 8.57 29.78
CA SER A 452 -15.96 8.88 31.15
C SER A 452 -17.09 9.52 31.97
N SER A 453 -17.91 10.37 31.34
CA SER A 453 -19.09 10.98 31.96
C SER A 453 -20.14 9.94 32.37
N VAL A 454 -20.48 9.00 31.48
CA VAL A 454 -21.42 7.90 31.77
C VAL A 454 -20.88 6.96 32.85
N GLU A 455 -19.58 6.71 32.86
CA GLU A 455 -18.91 5.88 33.87
C GLU A 455 -18.90 6.58 35.24
N MET A 456 -18.67 7.89 35.30
CA MET A 456 -18.80 8.68 36.53
C MET A 456 -20.24 8.66 37.06
N MET A 457 -21.23 8.84 36.19
CA MET A 457 -22.65 8.79 36.58
C MET A 457 -23.05 7.40 37.08
N ARG A 458 -22.53 6.33 36.46
CA ARG A 458 -22.72 4.96 36.95
C ARG A 458 -22.26 4.81 38.40
N SER A 459 -21.04 5.26 38.71
CA SER A 459 -20.48 5.18 40.07
C SER A 459 -21.29 5.99 41.08
N MET A 460 -21.77 7.18 40.70
CA MET A 460 -22.62 7.99 41.57
C MET A 460 -23.97 7.33 41.86
N PHE A 461 -24.61 6.69 40.86
CA PHE A 461 -25.87 5.98 41.08
C PHE A 461 -25.69 4.65 41.80
N GLU A 462 -24.53 3.98 41.67
CA GLU A 462 -24.14 2.80 42.44
C GLU A 462 -24.04 3.13 43.94
N GLU A 463 -23.41 4.24 44.30
CA GLU A 463 -23.31 4.73 45.68
C GLU A 463 -24.69 5.11 46.28
N VAL A 464 -25.59 5.68 45.48
CA VAL A 464 -26.95 6.05 45.92
C VAL A 464 -27.91 4.85 46.00
N SER A 465 -27.60 3.74 45.32
CA SER A 465 -28.48 2.56 45.24
C SER A 465 -28.18 1.47 46.28
N GLU A 466 -27.07 1.55 47.03
CA GLU A 466 -26.85 0.74 48.24
C GLU A 466 -27.95 0.96 49.30
N ASP A 467 -28.67 2.09 49.24
CA ASP A 467 -29.74 2.48 50.19
C ASP A 467 -31.19 2.09 49.75
N ARG A 468 -31.42 1.54 48.55
CA ARG A 468 -32.80 1.22 48.05
C ARG A 468 -32.92 -0.14 47.34
N LEU A 469 -34.12 -0.73 47.44
CA LEU A 469 -34.53 -2.09 47.00
C LEU A 469 -33.86 -2.61 45.70
N ALA A 470 -33.30 -3.83 45.79
CA ALA A 470 -32.47 -4.52 44.79
C ALA A 470 -33.06 -4.72 43.37
N GLY A 471 -34.38 -4.61 43.18
CA GLY A 471 -35.05 -4.85 41.90
C GLY A 471 -34.91 -3.71 40.87
N SER A 472 -34.84 -2.45 41.33
CA SER A 472 -34.64 -1.28 40.43
C SER A 472 -33.19 -1.15 39.97
N CYS A 473 -32.26 -1.60 40.83
CA CYS A 473 -30.82 -1.55 40.64
C CYS A 473 -30.33 -2.32 39.40
N TYR A 474 -30.89 -3.53 39.15
CA TYR A 474 -30.52 -4.34 37.98
C TYR A 474 -30.83 -3.66 36.63
N ASN A 475 -31.98 -2.99 36.52
CA ASN A 475 -32.37 -2.30 35.29
C ASN A 475 -31.48 -1.08 35.01
N VAL A 476 -31.09 -0.35 36.07
CA VAL A 476 -30.15 0.78 35.99
C VAL A 476 -28.77 0.32 35.53
N PHE A 477 -28.20 -0.72 36.16
CA PHE A 477 -26.90 -1.27 35.75
C PHE A 477 -26.92 -1.83 34.33
N SER A 478 -27.99 -2.54 33.95
CA SER A 478 -28.14 -3.05 32.59
C SER A 478 -28.22 -1.93 31.56
N LEU A 479 -28.85 -0.79 31.91
CA LEU A 479 -28.95 0.36 31.01
C LEU A 479 -27.60 1.05 30.84
N HIS A 480 -26.86 1.32 31.93
CA HIS A 480 -25.53 1.92 31.86
C HIS A 480 -24.54 1.05 31.09
N ALA A 481 -24.58 -0.28 31.30
CA ALA A 481 -23.75 -1.21 30.55
C ALA A 481 -24.04 -1.15 29.03
N ALA A 482 -25.31 -0.99 28.65
CA ALA A 482 -25.70 -0.84 27.25
C ALA A 482 -25.25 0.52 26.67
N GLN A 483 -25.37 1.61 27.43
CA GLN A 483 -24.92 2.95 27.03
C GLN A 483 -23.40 3.01 26.80
N LEU A 484 -22.61 2.37 27.67
CA LEU A 484 -21.16 2.27 27.50
C LEU A 484 -20.80 1.43 26.28
N HIS A 485 -21.51 0.32 26.05
CA HIS A 485 -21.32 -0.52 24.88
C HIS A 485 -21.59 0.25 23.57
N ASP A 486 -22.67 1.02 23.52
CA ASP A 486 -23.03 1.86 22.37
C ASP A 486 -21.94 2.90 22.02
N LEU A 487 -21.35 3.54 23.03
CA LEU A 487 -20.22 4.46 22.84
C LEU A 487 -18.97 3.74 22.34
N LEU A 488 -18.67 2.54 22.86
CA LEU A 488 -17.57 1.72 22.36
C LEU A 488 -17.79 1.29 20.90
N GLN A 489 -19.04 1.00 20.52
CA GLN A 489 -19.38 0.70 19.14
C GLN A 489 -19.10 1.90 18.23
N LEU A 490 -19.54 3.12 18.59
CA LEU A 490 -19.24 4.32 17.79
C LEU A 490 -17.73 4.59 17.69
N LYS A 491 -16.98 4.38 18.78
CA LYS A 491 -15.52 4.48 18.78
C LYS A 491 -14.88 3.48 17.81
N GLN A 492 -15.37 2.26 17.82
CA GLN A 492 -14.88 1.22 16.91
C GLN A 492 -15.22 1.56 15.44
N GLU A 493 -16.44 2.04 15.16
CA GLU A 493 -16.83 2.51 13.83
C GLU A 493 -15.94 3.67 13.35
N ASN A 494 -15.66 4.66 14.21
CA ASN A 494 -14.75 5.76 13.90
C ASN A 494 -13.31 5.26 13.62
N SER A 495 -12.80 4.33 14.44
CA SER A 495 -11.48 3.72 14.25
C SER A 495 -11.35 2.99 12.90
N TYR A 496 -12.40 2.29 12.46
CA TYR A 496 -12.44 1.71 11.11
C TYR A 496 -12.36 2.78 10.02
N LEU A 497 -13.09 3.89 10.15
CA LEU A 497 -13.02 5.01 9.20
C LEU A 497 -11.63 5.66 9.16
N THR A 498 -10.99 5.85 10.31
CA THR A 498 -9.61 6.36 10.40
C THR A 498 -8.64 5.44 9.66
N THR A 499 -8.78 4.12 9.87
CA THR A 499 -7.91 3.10 9.26
C THR A 499 -8.03 3.11 7.74
N ILE A 500 -9.27 3.10 7.22
CA ILE A 500 -9.54 3.19 5.78
C ILE A 500 -8.94 4.47 5.19
N THR A 501 -9.14 5.61 5.86
CA THR A 501 -8.62 6.92 5.41
C THR A 501 -7.09 6.92 5.37
N LYS A 502 -6.42 6.35 6.38
CA LYS A 502 -4.94 6.21 6.42
C LYS A 502 -4.41 5.30 5.32
N GLN A 503 -5.07 4.19 5.03
CA GLN A 503 -4.67 3.26 3.96
C GLN A 503 -4.77 3.89 2.57
N ILE A 504 -5.75 4.77 2.36
CA ILE A 504 -5.98 5.46 1.09
C ILE A 504 -5.06 6.69 0.92
N ALA A 505 -4.60 7.28 2.03
CA ALA A 505 -3.77 8.48 2.05
C ALA A 505 -2.54 8.50 1.12
N PRO A 506 -1.73 7.43 0.98
CA PRO A 506 -0.60 7.43 0.06
C PRO A 506 -1.03 7.57 -1.41
N TYR A 507 -2.15 6.97 -1.80
CA TYR A 507 -2.67 7.05 -3.17
C TYR A 507 -3.17 8.46 -3.50
N ILE A 508 -3.88 9.08 -2.56
CA ILE A 508 -4.33 10.48 -2.68
C ILE A 508 -3.14 11.42 -2.86
N ARG A 509 -2.09 11.27 -2.03
CA ARG A 509 -0.88 12.11 -2.10
C ARG A 509 -0.13 11.92 -3.42
N SER A 510 -0.06 10.69 -3.92
CA SER A 510 0.53 10.38 -5.22
C SER A 510 -0.22 11.06 -6.36
N ILE A 511 -1.56 10.94 -6.39
CA ILE A 511 -2.41 11.55 -7.42
C ILE A 511 -2.35 13.08 -7.35
N ALA A 512 -2.41 13.67 -6.15
CA ALA A 512 -2.30 15.12 -5.97
C ALA A 512 -0.96 15.66 -6.51
N LYS A 513 0.15 14.96 -6.23
CA LYS A 513 1.49 15.33 -6.73
C LYS A 513 1.62 15.19 -8.25
N VAL A 514 0.98 14.17 -8.83
CA VAL A 514 0.91 14.01 -10.29
C VAL A 514 0.07 15.12 -10.92
N LYS A 515 -1.05 15.47 -10.30
CA LYS A 515 -1.92 16.57 -10.72
C LYS A 515 -1.17 17.90 -10.71
N GLU A 516 -0.49 18.24 -9.62
CA GLU A 516 0.33 19.47 -9.50
C GLU A 516 1.40 19.58 -10.58
N ARG A 517 1.97 18.46 -11.04
CA ARG A 517 2.95 18.41 -12.15
C ARG A 517 2.32 18.55 -13.54
N LEU A 518 1.05 18.16 -13.69
CA LEU A 518 0.33 18.18 -14.98
C LEU A 518 -0.48 19.47 -15.18
N GLU A 519 -0.94 20.10 -14.11
CA GLU A 519 -1.75 21.32 -14.12
C GLU A 519 -1.09 22.49 -14.89
N PRO A 520 0.23 22.78 -14.74
CA PRO A 520 0.90 23.82 -15.52
C PRO A 520 0.91 23.54 -17.02
N ARG A 521 1.15 22.28 -17.41
CA ARG A 521 1.19 21.84 -18.83
C ARG A 521 -0.20 21.84 -19.48
N LEU A 522 -1.24 21.55 -18.70
CA LEU A 522 -2.63 21.62 -19.14
C LEU A 522 -3.09 23.08 -19.27
N GLN A 523 -2.66 23.95 -18.36
CA GLN A 523 -2.95 25.39 -18.40
C GLN A 523 -2.26 26.06 -19.61
N GLU A 524 -0.98 25.76 -19.88
CA GLU A 524 -0.27 26.22 -21.09
C GLU A 524 -0.96 25.74 -22.37
N LEU A 525 -1.44 24.50 -22.42
CA LEU A 525 -2.17 23.97 -23.59
C LEU A 525 -3.55 24.62 -23.76
N LYS A 526 -4.15 25.10 -22.67
CA LYS A 526 -5.45 25.79 -22.66
C LYS A 526 -5.29 27.25 -23.08
N GLU A 527 -4.26 27.92 -22.57
CA GLU A 527 -3.85 29.27 -22.98
C GLU A 527 -3.44 29.30 -24.47
N LEU A 528 -2.69 28.30 -24.96
CA LEU A 528 -2.38 28.15 -26.39
C LEU A 528 -3.64 27.92 -27.26
N LYS A 529 -4.66 27.23 -26.73
CA LYS A 529 -5.94 27.02 -27.43
C LYS A 529 -6.82 28.26 -27.41
N ASP A 530 -6.85 28.99 -26.30
CA ASP A 530 -7.60 30.23 -26.17
C ASP A 530 -6.95 31.34 -27.01
N ASP A 531 -5.61 31.41 -27.07
CA ASP A 531 -4.85 32.31 -27.97
C ASP A 531 -5.07 31.96 -29.45
N GLN A 532 -5.14 30.67 -29.81
CA GLN A 532 -5.48 30.26 -31.17
C GLN A 532 -6.95 30.58 -31.51
N SER A 533 -7.85 30.51 -30.54
CA SER A 533 -9.26 30.84 -30.69
C SER A 533 -9.47 32.36 -30.82
N GLU A 534 -8.76 33.16 -30.02
CA GLU A 534 -8.74 34.63 -30.13
C GLU A 534 -8.08 35.11 -31.43
N ASN A 535 -6.99 34.46 -31.87
CA ASN A 535 -6.36 34.80 -33.16
C ASN A 535 -7.26 34.42 -34.36
N LEU A 536 -8.01 33.32 -34.29
CA LEU A 536 -9.00 32.97 -35.32
C LEU A 536 -10.20 33.92 -35.33
N LEU A 537 -10.61 34.48 -34.18
CA LEU A 537 -11.63 35.53 -34.13
C LEU A 537 -11.13 36.86 -34.71
N LYS A 538 -9.88 37.27 -34.43
CA LYS A 538 -9.29 38.50 -34.98
C LYS A 538 -9.10 38.46 -36.50
N MET A 539 -8.88 37.28 -37.08
CA MET A 539 -8.77 37.07 -38.52
C MET A 539 -10.11 37.24 -39.28
N TYR A 540 -11.26 37.15 -38.59
CA TYR A 540 -12.58 37.36 -39.19
C TYR A 540 -13.10 38.81 -39.05
N ASP A 541 -12.51 39.62 -38.16
CA ASP A 541 -12.91 41.03 -37.96
C ASP A 541 -12.19 42.01 -38.90
N ASP A 542 -11.09 41.61 -39.56
CA ASP A 542 -10.30 42.48 -40.47
C ASP A 542 -10.72 42.39 -41.95
N THR A 543 -12.02 42.28 -42.24
CA THR A 543 -12.55 42.44 -43.61
C THR A 543 -13.36 43.74 -43.72
N PRO A 544 -12.95 44.74 -44.53
CA PRO A 544 -13.67 46.00 -44.59
C PRO A 544 -14.75 45.95 -45.67
N VAL A 545 -16.03 45.80 -45.31
CA VAL A 545 -17.13 46.06 -46.26
C VAL A 545 -18.35 46.69 -45.60
N ASN A 546 -18.59 47.93 -46.03
CA ASN A 546 -19.85 48.63 -46.27
C ASN A 546 -21.11 48.32 -45.45
N THR A 547 -21.60 49.40 -44.86
CA THR A 547 -23.01 49.80 -44.72
C THR A 547 -24.01 48.98 -45.55
N ASP A 548 -24.95 48.28 -44.91
CA ASP A 548 -26.37 48.68 -44.94
C ASP A 548 -27.29 47.89 -43.98
N THR A 549 -28.24 48.64 -43.40
CA THR A 549 -29.60 48.31 -42.93
C THR A 549 -29.92 47.18 -41.90
N THR A 550 -30.53 47.67 -40.80
CA THR A 550 -31.49 47.08 -39.85
C THR A 550 -32.49 46.03 -40.37
N HIS A 551 -32.80 44.98 -39.57
CA HIS A 551 -34.16 44.71 -39.03
C HIS A 551 -34.27 43.52 -38.05
N ARG A 552 -35.29 43.61 -37.18
CA ARG A 552 -35.69 42.79 -36.01
C ARG A 552 -36.41 41.44 -36.31
N TYR A 553 -36.56 40.66 -35.22
CA TYR A 553 -37.50 39.55 -34.88
C TYR A 553 -37.03 38.13 -35.25
N ARG A 554 -37.37 37.00 -34.60
CA ARG A 554 -37.82 36.53 -33.26
C ARG A 554 -38.40 35.12 -33.53
N MET A 555 -37.98 34.11 -32.75
CA MET A 555 -38.60 32.78 -32.53
C MET A 555 -38.67 31.72 -33.67
N GLY A 556 -38.38 30.47 -33.28
CA GLY A 556 -38.92 29.25 -33.90
C GLY A 556 -38.06 28.00 -33.70
N CYS A 557 -38.29 27.24 -32.63
CA CYS A 557 -37.75 25.88 -32.42
C CYS A 557 -38.44 24.83 -33.30
N SER A 558 -37.69 23.78 -33.67
CA SER A 558 -38.04 22.39 -34.06
C SER A 558 -37.31 22.02 -35.36
N GLY A 559 -36.59 20.92 -35.54
CA GLY A 559 -36.47 19.63 -34.84
C GLY A 559 -36.09 18.58 -35.91
N LEU A 560 -35.71 17.37 -35.47
CA LEU A 560 -35.59 16.10 -36.22
C LEU A 560 -34.18 15.55 -36.51
N ASN A 561 -33.82 14.61 -35.62
CA ASN A 561 -33.49 13.19 -35.87
C ASN A 561 -32.41 12.79 -36.88
N ALA A 562 -31.46 12.00 -36.37
CA ALA A 562 -30.99 10.79 -37.05
C ALA A 562 -30.63 9.71 -36.01
N ASP A 563 -31.44 8.66 -35.99
CA ASP A 563 -31.17 7.34 -35.41
C ASP A 563 -30.02 6.63 -36.14
N GLY A 564 -29.37 5.66 -35.47
CA GLY A 564 -28.89 4.46 -36.17
C GLY A 564 -27.57 3.81 -35.70
N LEU A 565 -27.71 2.80 -34.82
CA LEU A 565 -27.00 1.50 -34.77
C LEU A 565 -25.47 1.47 -34.49
N SER A 566 -25.03 0.84 -33.39
CA SER A 566 -24.62 -0.59 -33.26
C SER A 566 -23.22 -0.83 -33.87
N GLU A 567 -22.24 -1.55 -33.34
CA GLU A 567 -22.10 -2.52 -32.24
C GLU A 567 -20.60 -2.97 -32.25
N TYR A 568 -20.10 -3.50 -31.12
CA TYR A 568 -18.88 -4.34 -30.96
C TYR A 568 -17.49 -3.84 -31.40
N LEU A 569 -16.56 -3.74 -30.43
CA LEU A 569 -15.34 -4.57 -30.36
C LEU A 569 -14.60 -4.37 -29.01
N THR A 570 -14.33 -5.49 -28.36
CA THR A 570 -13.61 -5.68 -27.08
C THR A 570 -12.11 -5.36 -27.16
N PRO A 571 -11.45 -4.99 -26.04
CA PRO A 571 -10.00 -4.81 -25.99
C PRO A 571 -9.25 -6.12 -25.65
N LYS A 572 -8.03 -6.24 -26.17
CA LYS A 572 -6.97 -7.12 -25.66
C LYS A 572 -6.02 -6.31 -24.80
#